data_AF-A0A401YX52-F1
#
_entry.id   AF-A0A401YX52-F1
#
_cell.length_a   1.000
_cell.length_b   1.000
_cell.length_c   1.000
_cell.angle_alpha   90.00
_cell.angle_beta   90.00
_cell.angle_gamma   90.00
#
_symmetry.space_group_name_H-M   'P 1'
#
loop_
_entity.id
_entity.type
_entity.pdbx_description
1 polymer ?
#
loop_
_entity_poly.entity_id
_entity_poly.type
_entity_poly.pdbx_seq_one_letter_code
_entity_poly.pdbx_strand_id
1 'polypeptide(L)'
;MNQPPRREHDRSPAAARITTVHDLREHLQWALELEHATLPPYLCALYTLDPARNPEAARVVTGVFVEEMLHMVLVANLLNAVGGRPELDTPRMLPPHPRRLPHGDPSLEVSLLPFGAEALEQFLRLERPAPADAPAQAEEYATIGQFYGAITDGLRDLCARLGEEEVFRGDVARQVRDCHFRHTAGRLVEVVNLASALTALEEIVDQGEGLLRGEVWDGDRDVHDPELDEVAHYYRFRELSVGRRHRRGDTPRSGPTGEPLPVDFAGVRPMRRNPRLEDHAPGNPIRAAQEEFNRTYCTLLRLLEKAFDGSPRLLPVATGLMYRLRTQAEALTSMPDGEHTTAGPTFDYVPPERRDGPVGDRRRITVLADGPYLVFGDVPLRRKTKIVSPENNDALTWKTGANLPTEPVYALCRCGHSKAKPFCDGTHAFVGFDGSENAVLTPYRELRHVHDGIGISARRVGELCIHAAFCVGATRPIARMLDDTDDPDVRSDIMGRIDHCPSGSYTYAVEHDDESIEVDVPQAVSVLEEEDGLASALWVTGGVPVHRADGKPLETRTRTTLCRCGHSAGKPLCDGTHRRIGFREEPATTDEGTTP
;
A
#
# COMPACT_ATOMS: atom_id res chain seq x y z
N MET A 1 4.31 69.34 -9.04
CA MET A 1 4.35 68.11 -8.21
C MET A 1 3.71 67.01 -9.06
N ASN A 2 4.54 66.39 -9.90
CA ASN A 2 4.13 65.41 -10.91
C ASN A 2 4.00 64.03 -10.25
N GLN A 3 2.80 63.46 -10.25
CA GLN A 3 2.62 62.02 -10.06
C GLN A 3 2.73 61.32 -11.44
N PRO A 4 3.51 60.23 -11.57
CA PRO A 4 3.60 59.51 -12.82
C PRO A 4 2.37 58.58 -13.00
N PRO A 5 1.95 58.30 -14.24
CA PRO A 5 0.86 57.37 -14.49
C PRO A 5 1.30 55.95 -14.15
N ARG A 6 0.43 55.22 -13.45
CA ARG A 6 0.56 53.78 -13.20
C ARG A 6 0.59 53.06 -14.55
N ARG A 7 1.66 52.34 -14.83
CA ARG A 7 1.73 51.41 -15.95
C ARG A 7 0.72 50.29 -15.70
N GLU A 8 -0.37 50.29 -16.46
CA GLU A 8 -1.16 49.08 -16.68
C GLU A 8 -0.22 48.04 -17.29
N HIS A 9 0.11 47.01 -16.51
CA HIS A 9 0.59 45.76 -17.06
C HIS A 9 -0.61 45.08 -17.70
N ASP A 10 -0.92 45.47 -18.93
CA ASP A 10 -1.60 44.58 -19.86
C ASP A 10 -0.61 43.45 -20.20
N ARG A 11 -0.59 42.44 -19.33
CA ARG A 11 -0.10 41.11 -19.65
C ARG A 11 -1.33 40.21 -19.71
N SER A 12 -1.91 40.11 -20.89
CA SER A 12 -2.62 38.88 -21.26
C SER A 12 -1.66 37.70 -21.00
N PRO A 13 -1.98 36.74 -20.11
CA PRO A 13 -1.17 35.53 -19.99
C PRO A 13 -1.47 34.67 -21.21
N ALA A 14 -0.47 34.44 -22.05
CA ALA A 14 -0.52 33.38 -23.04
C ALA A 14 -0.76 32.04 -22.29
N ALA A 15 -1.85 31.37 -22.64
CA ALA A 15 -2.29 30.09 -22.07
C ALA A 15 -1.18 29.03 -22.12
N ALA A 16 -0.94 28.33 -21.00
CA ALA A 16 0.21 27.45 -20.80
C ALA A 16 0.14 26.17 -21.65
N ARG A 17 0.84 26.14 -22.79
CA ARG A 17 1.16 24.91 -23.51
C ARG A 17 2.19 24.12 -22.69
N ILE A 18 2.18 22.78 -22.75
CA ILE A 18 3.28 21.95 -22.24
C ILE A 18 4.51 22.26 -23.09
N THR A 19 5.41 23.11 -22.58
CA THR A 19 6.60 23.58 -23.32
C THR A 19 7.91 23.10 -22.71
N THR A 20 7.87 22.67 -21.45
CA THR A 20 9.02 22.13 -20.72
C THR A 20 8.72 20.76 -20.14
N VAL A 21 9.77 19.99 -19.82
CA VAL A 21 9.64 18.72 -19.08
C VAL A 21 9.04 18.93 -17.69
N HIS A 22 9.22 20.13 -17.10
CA HIS A 22 8.57 20.46 -15.83
C HIS A 22 7.06 20.60 -16.00
N ASP A 23 6.60 21.33 -17.02
CA ASP A 23 5.18 21.47 -17.34
C ASP A 23 4.55 20.09 -17.58
N LEU A 24 5.26 19.21 -18.31
CA LEU A 24 4.81 17.84 -18.57
C LEU A 24 4.64 17.02 -17.27
N ARG A 25 5.60 17.11 -16.34
CA ARG A 25 5.52 16.43 -15.04
C ARG A 25 4.35 16.93 -14.21
N GLU A 26 4.10 18.24 -14.24
CA GLU A 26 2.96 18.86 -13.57
C GLU A 26 1.63 18.33 -14.16
N HIS A 27 1.51 18.30 -15.49
CA HIS A 27 0.31 17.74 -16.15
C HIS A 27 0.13 16.24 -15.88
N LEU A 28 1.21 15.45 -15.80
CA LEU A 28 1.11 14.05 -15.42
C LEU A 28 0.71 13.85 -13.95
N GLN A 29 1.11 14.75 -13.04
CA GLN A 29 0.61 14.74 -11.66
C GLN A 29 -0.88 15.15 -11.62
N TRP A 30 -1.31 16.11 -12.45
CA TRP A 30 -2.72 16.46 -12.61
C TRP A 30 -3.55 15.30 -13.18
N ALA A 31 -2.97 14.52 -14.10
CA ALA A 31 -3.59 13.31 -14.63
C ALA A 31 -3.86 12.31 -13.50
N LEU A 32 -2.89 12.11 -12.62
CA LEU A 32 -3.02 11.22 -11.46
C LEU A 32 -4.08 11.70 -10.47
N GLU A 33 -4.18 13.02 -10.27
CA GLU A 33 -5.24 13.65 -9.48
C GLU A 33 -6.63 13.47 -10.10
N LEU A 34 -6.72 13.55 -11.43
CA LEU A 34 -7.94 13.35 -12.20
C LEU A 34 -8.46 11.91 -12.09
N GLU A 35 -7.61 10.91 -12.38
CA GLU A 35 -8.00 9.49 -12.28
C GLU A 35 -8.37 9.11 -10.85
N HIS A 36 -7.59 9.55 -9.86
CA HIS A 36 -7.96 9.31 -8.47
C HIS A 36 -9.28 10.02 -8.10
N ALA A 37 -9.64 11.11 -8.76
CA ALA A 37 -10.83 11.86 -8.40
C ALA A 37 -12.14 11.13 -8.74
N THR A 38 -12.10 10.17 -9.67
CA THR A 38 -13.22 9.32 -10.08
C THR A 38 -13.45 8.15 -9.10
N LEU A 39 -12.39 7.68 -8.42
CA LEU A 39 -12.46 6.48 -7.57
C LEU A 39 -13.41 6.59 -6.37
N PRO A 40 -13.37 7.64 -5.50
CA PRO A 40 -14.28 7.71 -4.34
C PRO A 40 -15.77 7.66 -4.72
N PRO A 41 -16.26 8.39 -5.73
CA PRO A 41 -17.62 8.22 -6.24
C PRO A 41 -17.95 6.79 -6.71
N TYR A 42 -17.06 6.16 -7.50
CA TYR A 42 -17.27 4.78 -7.97
C TYR A 42 -17.33 3.78 -6.81
N LEU A 43 -16.46 3.94 -5.81
CA LEU A 43 -16.46 3.12 -4.61
C LEU A 43 -17.73 3.30 -3.78
N CYS A 44 -18.21 4.53 -3.58
CA CYS A 44 -19.48 4.80 -2.88
C CYS A 44 -20.67 4.11 -3.56
N ALA A 45 -20.76 4.20 -4.89
CA ALA A 45 -21.80 3.51 -5.63
C ALA A 45 -21.64 1.99 -5.56
N LEU A 46 -20.42 1.48 -5.73
CA LEU A 46 -20.13 0.04 -5.65
C LEU A 46 -20.52 -0.56 -4.28
N TYR A 47 -20.16 0.10 -3.17
CA TYR A 47 -20.41 -0.43 -1.83
C TYR A 47 -21.85 -0.28 -1.35
N THR A 48 -22.69 0.47 -2.08
CA THR A 48 -24.13 0.56 -1.81
C THR A 48 -24.94 -0.45 -2.62
N LEU A 49 -24.36 -1.04 -3.66
CA LEU A 49 -24.96 -2.16 -4.40
C LEU A 49 -24.94 -3.45 -3.56
N ASP A 50 -26.03 -4.20 -3.61
CA ASP A 50 -26.08 -5.60 -3.18
C ASP A 50 -25.76 -6.50 -4.39
N PRO A 51 -24.59 -7.19 -4.41
CA PRO A 51 -24.21 -8.05 -5.54
C PRO A 51 -25.15 -9.23 -5.78
N ALA A 52 -25.94 -9.66 -4.79
CA ALA A 52 -26.92 -10.72 -4.97
C ALA A 52 -28.16 -10.24 -5.73
N ARG A 53 -28.52 -8.96 -5.57
CA ARG A 53 -29.67 -8.32 -6.25
C ARG A 53 -29.28 -7.66 -7.57
N ASN A 54 -28.06 -7.13 -7.64
CA ASN A 54 -27.53 -6.35 -8.76
C ASN A 54 -26.15 -6.87 -9.23
N PRO A 55 -26.02 -8.15 -9.61
CA PRO A 55 -24.73 -8.75 -9.97
C PRO A 55 -24.06 -8.06 -11.16
N GLU A 56 -24.84 -7.70 -12.19
CA GLU A 56 -24.30 -7.07 -13.40
C GLU A 56 -23.84 -5.63 -13.15
N ALA A 57 -24.63 -4.83 -12.41
CA ALA A 57 -24.21 -3.47 -12.05
C ALA A 57 -22.94 -3.48 -11.18
N ALA A 58 -22.86 -4.40 -10.23
CA ALA A 58 -21.66 -4.56 -9.41
C ALA A 58 -20.43 -4.94 -10.25
N ARG A 59 -20.58 -5.83 -11.24
CA ARG A 59 -19.49 -6.19 -12.17
C ARG A 59 -19.04 -4.99 -13.00
N VAL A 60 -19.98 -4.27 -13.64
CA VAL A 60 -19.65 -3.10 -14.47
C VAL A 60 -18.91 -2.03 -13.68
N VAL A 61 -19.43 -1.63 -12.51
CA VAL A 61 -18.78 -0.60 -11.69
C VAL A 61 -17.42 -1.09 -11.16
N THR A 62 -17.28 -2.38 -10.85
CA THR A 62 -15.98 -2.96 -10.46
C THR A 62 -14.98 -2.96 -11.61
N GLY A 63 -15.41 -3.29 -12.83
CA GLY A 63 -14.57 -3.26 -14.04
C GLY A 63 -13.98 -1.88 -14.28
N VAL A 64 -14.85 -0.86 -14.36
CA VAL A 64 -14.43 0.54 -14.50
C VAL A 64 -13.49 0.96 -13.38
N PHE A 65 -13.81 0.64 -12.11
CA PHE A 65 -12.90 0.95 -10.99
C PHE A 65 -11.50 0.33 -11.13
N VAL A 66 -11.41 -0.90 -11.64
CA VAL A 66 -10.12 -1.58 -11.86
C VAL A 66 -9.34 -0.94 -13.01
N GLU A 67 -10.02 -0.52 -14.07
CA GLU A 67 -9.42 0.20 -15.20
C GLU A 67 -8.89 1.58 -14.77
N GLU A 68 -9.66 2.33 -13.98
CA GLU A 68 -9.20 3.61 -13.42
C GLU A 68 -7.96 3.45 -12.52
N MET A 69 -7.88 2.34 -11.78
CA MET A 69 -6.66 1.99 -11.03
C MET A 69 -5.48 1.68 -11.95
N LEU A 70 -5.71 1.05 -13.11
CA LEU A 70 -4.70 0.84 -14.15
C LEU A 70 -4.25 2.17 -14.76
N HIS A 71 -5.17 3.10 -15.04
CA HIS A 71 -4.85 4.44 -15.55
C HIS A 71 -3.88 5.17 -14.61
N MET A 72 -4.14 5.13 -13.30
CA MET A 72 -3.21 5.69 -12.31
C MET A 72 -1.81 5.06 -12.38
N VAL A 73 -1.70 3.75 -12.61
CA VAL A 73 -0.41 3.06 -12.76
C VAL A 73 0.30 3.54 -14.03
N LEU A 74 -0.42 3.63 -15.16
CA LEU A 74 0.12 4.07 -16.44
C LEU A 74 0.60 5.53 -16.38
N VAL A 75 -0.19 6.42 -15.77
CA VAL A 75 0.18 7.81 -15.50
C VAL A 75 1.42 7.90 -14.60
N ALA A 76 1.49 7.09 -13.54
CA ALA A 76 2.67 7.06 -12.69
C ALA A 76 3.92 6.55 -13.42
N ASN A 77 3.78 5.54 -14.28
CA ASN A 77 4.85 5.06 -15.15
C ASN A 77 5.34 6.15 -16.10
N LEU A 78 4.43 6.88 -16.75
CA LEU A 78 4.74 8.05 -17.58
C LEU A 78 5.51 9.11 -16.77
N LEU A 79 5.02 9.47 -15.59
CA LEU A 79 5.62 10.48 -14.72
C LEU A 79 7.02 10.09 -14.28
N ASN A 80 7.22 8.83 -13.86
CA ASN A 80 8.54 8.30 -13.54
C ASN A 80 9.48 8.33 -14.74
N ALA A 81 9.01 7.92 -15.92
CA ALA A 81 9.81 7.82 -17.13
C ALA A 81 10.38 9.18 -17.56
N VAL A 82 9.62 10.26 -17.35
CA VAL A 82 10.09 11.63 -17.61
C VAL A 82 10.85 12.25 -16.42
N GLY A 83 11.20 11.45 -15.41
CA GLY A 83 12.00 11.86 -14.25
C GLY A 83 11.23 12.61 -13.15
N GLY A 84 9.90 12.56 -13.16
CA GLY A 84 9.05 12.99 -12.05
C GLY A 84 8.94 11.93 -10.95
N ARG A 85 8.10 12.21 -9.95
CA ARG A 85 7.72 11.27 -8.89
C ARG A 85 6.23 11.42 -8.61
N PRO A 86 5.44 10.35 -8.63
CA PRO A 86 4.02 10.43 -8.30
C PRO A 86 3.82 10.73 -6.82
N GLU A 87 2.88 11.63 -6.54
CA GLU A 87 2.42 11.97 -5.20
C GLU A 87 0.96 11.55 -5.04
N LEU A 88 0.66 10.67 -4.07
CA LEU A 88 -0.71 10.21 -3.79
C LEU A 88 -1.12 10.43 -2.32
N ASP A 89 -0.18 10.41 -1.39
CA ASP A 89 -0.46 10.59 0.04
C ASP A 89 -0.31 12.07 0.44
N THR A 90 -1.16 12.91 -0.13
CA THR A 90 -1.16 14.36 0.14
C THR A 90 -2.58 14.90 0.36
N PRO A 91 -2.75 16.01 1.11
CA PRO A 91 -4.05 16.67 1.24
C PRO A 91 -4.66 17.09 -0.11
N ARG A 92 -3.83 17.38 -1.12
CA ARG A 92 -4.25 17.81 -2.47
C ARG A 92 -5.02 16.70 -3.20
N MET A 93 -4.72 15.43 -2.93
CA MET A 93 -5.43 14.29 -3.53
C MET A 93 -6.84 14.09 -2.95
N LEU A 94 -7.09 14.61 -1.74
CA LEU A 94 -8.33 14.40 -0.99
C LEU A 94 -9.00 15.71 -0.52
N PRO A 95 -9.33 16.64 -1.43
CA PRO A 95 -10.21 17.75 -1.09
C PRO A 95 -11.61 17.22 -0.69
N PRO A 96 -12.28 17.86 0.29
CA PRO A 96 -13.59 17.42 0.78
C PRO A 96 -14.68 17.43 -0.29
N HIS A 97 -15.66 16.52 -0.17
CA HIS A 97 -16.81 16.45 -1.07
C HIS A 97 -18.04 17.27 -0.56
N PRO A 98 -18.90 17.78 -1.46
CA PRO A 98 -18.72 17.77 -2.91
C PRO A 98 -17.60 18.72 -3.36
N ARG A 99 -16.96 18.40 -4.47
CA ARG A 99 -15.82 19.15 -5.02
C ARG A 99 -15.94 19.35 -6.51
N ARG A 100 -15.19 20.29 -7.07
CA ARG A 100 -15.00 20.35 -8.53
C ARG A 100 -14.01 19.29 -8.97
N LEU A 101 -14.19 18.78 -10.19
CA LEU A 101 -13.20 17.92 -10.82
C LEU A 101 -11.87 18.68 -10.95
N PRO A 102 -10.74 18.14 -10.44
CA PRO A 102 -9.45 18.82 -10.54
C PRO A 102 -9.04 18.89 -12.00
N HIS A 103 -8.60 20.07 -12.45
CA HIS A 103 -8.12 20.33 -13.82
C HIS A 103 -9.11 20.05 -14.96
N GLY A 104 -10.32 19.52 -14.70
CA GLY A 104 -11.36 19.26 -15.69
C GLY A 104 -12.41 20.38 -15.79
N ASP A 105 -13.60 20.03 -16.30
CA ASP A 105 -14.70 20.98 -16.50
C ASP A 105 -15.10 21.64 -15.16
N PRO A 106 -14.95 22.97 -15.02
CA PRO A 106 -15.22 23.67 -13.78
C PRO A 106 -16.71 23.68 -13.38
N SER A 107 -17.61 23.26 -14.29
CA SER A 107 -19.05 23.08 -14.05
C SER A 107 -19.41 21.69 -13.51
N LEU A 108 -18.46 20.75 -13.49
CA LEU A 108 -18.66 19.41 -12.98
C LEU A 108 -18.35 19.34 -11.49
N GLU A 109 -19.40 19.21 -10.69
CA GLU A 109 -19.32 18.90 -9.27
C GLU A 109 -19.37 17.38 -9.06
N VAL A 110 -18.42 16.86 -8.31
CA VAL A 110 -18.27 15.46 -7.93
C VAL A 110 -18.76 15.29 -6.50
N SER A 111 -19.83 14.51 -6.33
CA SER A 111 -20.43 14.13 -5.06
C SER A 111 -20.18 12.64 -4.75
N LEU A 112 -20.20 12.30 -3.46
CA LEU A 112 -20.29 10.94 -2.95
C LEU A 112 -21.78 10.56 -2.83
N LEU A 113 -22.20 9.64 -3.69
CA LEU A 113 -23.61 9.24 -3.86
C LEU A 113 -23.76 7.72 -3.74
N PRO A 114 -24.90 7.22 -3.21
CA PRO A 114 -25.26 5.82 -3.39
C PRO A 114 -25.52 5.54 -4.87
N PHE A 115 -25.41 4.27 -5.28
CA PHE A 115 -25.75 3.87 -6.64
C PHE A 115 -27.20 4.24 -6.97
N GLY A 116 -27.43 4.83 -8.15
CA GLY A 116 -28.75 5.33 -8.52
C GLY A 116 -28.70 6.21 -9.75
N ALA A 117 -29.85 6.78 -10.12
CA ALA A 117 -29.96 7.64 -11.30
C ALA A 117 -29.01 8.85 -11.23
N GLU A 118 -28.89 9.48 -10.05
CA GLU A 118 -28.01 10.64 -9.88
C GLU A 118 -26.52 10.26 -9.97
N ALA A 119 -26.11 9.14 -9.37
CA ALA A 119 -24.73 8.65 -9.49
C ALA A 119 -24.40 8.30 -10.94
N LEU A 120 -25.29 7.60 -11.65
CA LEU A 120 -25.11 7.27 -13.07
C LEU A 120 -25.05 8.52 -13.96
N GLU A 121 -25.85 9.55 -13.69
CA GLU A 121 -25.75 10.83 -14.39
C GLU A 121 -24.39 11.50 -14.15
N GLN A 122 -23.89 11.48 -12.92
CA GLN A 122 -22.54 11.97 -12.61
C GLN A 122 -21.47 11.20 -13.38
N PHE A 123 -21.55 9.86 -13.43
CA PHE A 123 -20.59 9.02 -14.13
C PHE A 123 -20.59 9.27 -15.64
N LEU A 124 -21.77 9.41 -16.25
CA LEU A 124 -21.91 9.79 -17.66
C LEU A 124 -21.37 11.19 -17.98
N ARG A 125 -21.33 12.09 -16.99
CA ARG A 125 -20.70 13.41 -17.16
C ARG A 125 -19.19 13.35 -17.02
N LEU A 126 -18.68 12.52 -16.11
CA LEU A 126 -17.24 12.27 -15.92
C LEU A 126 -16.63 11.66 -17.18
N GLU A 127 -17.21 10.56 -17.65
CA GLU A 127 -16.70 9.78 -18.79
C GLU A 127 -17.13 10.32 -20.16
N ARG A 128 -17.62 11.55 -20.24
CA ARG A 128 -18.15 12.06 -21.51
C ARG A 128 -17.04 12.12 -22.57
N PRO A 129 -17.19 11.45 -23.72
CA PRO A 129 -16.17 11.49 -24.77
C PRO A 129 -15.93 12.89 -25.32
N ALA A 130 -14.68 13.18 -25.70
CA ALA A 130 -14.32 14.42 -26.38
C ALA A 130 -15.02 14.55 -27.75
N PRO A 131 -15.54 15.74 -28.12
CA PRO A 131 -15.98 15.98 -29.50
C PRO A 131 -14.82 15.76 -30.50
N ALA A 132 -15.15 15.20 -31.68
CA ALA A 132 -14.16 14.77 -32.66
C ALA A 132 -13.20 15.86 -33.17
N ASP A 133 -13.57 17.13 -33.05
CA ASP A 133 -12.86 18.32 -33.50
C ASP A 133 -12.39 19.23 -32.36
N ALA A 134 -12.52 18.79 -31.10
CA ALA A 134 -12.17 19.61 -29.96
C ALA A 134 -10.64 19.80 -29.86
N PRO A 135 -10.12 21.05 -29.86
CA PRO A 135 -8.69 21.29 -29.72
C PRO A 135 -8.22 20.91 -28.32
N ALA A 136 -6.96 20.49 -28.20
CA ALA A 136 -6.28 20.37 -26.91
C ALA A 136 -6.28 21.75 -26.22
N GLN A 137 -6.69 21.78 -24.95
CA GLN A 137 -6.71 23.00 -24.13
C GLN A 137 -5.50 23.01 -23.17
N ALA A 138 -5.32 24.11 -22.44
CA ALA A 138 -4.16 24.31 -21.56
C ALA A 138 -4.52 24.14 -20.08
N GLU A 139 -5.74 24.53 -19.68
CA GLU A 139 -6.33 24.37 -18.35
C GLU A 139 -7.87 24.29 -18.52
N GLU A 140 -8.60 23.79 -17.51
CA GLU A 140 -10.07 23.68 -17.52
C GLU A 140 -10.63 22.83 -18.68
N TYR A 141 -10.09 21.62 -18.84
CA TYR A 141 -10.40 20.74 -19.97
C TYR A 141 -11.85 20.28 -19.92
N ALA A 142 -12.57 20.40 -21.04
CA ALA A 142 -13.98 20.02 -21.11
C ALA A 142 -14.20 18.49 -21.08
N THR A 143 -13.17 17.69 -21.40
CA THR A 143 -13.19 16.22 -21.40
C THR A 143 -11.82 15.65 -21.06
N ILE A 144 -11.79 14.41 -20.54
CA ILE A 144 -10.58 13.69 -20.16
C ILE A 144 -9.69 13.41 -21.40
N GLY A 145 -10.28 13.09 -22.55
CA GLY A 145 -9.56 12.88 -23.80
C GLY A 145 -8.87 14.14 -24.35
N GLN A 146 -9.44 15.33 -24.13
CA GLN A 146 -8.72 16.58 -24.47
C GLN A 146 -7.50 16.81 -23.57
N PHE A 147 -7.61 16.44 -22.30
CA PHE A 147 -6.52 16.52 -21.33
C PHE A 147 -5.36 15.62 -21.74
N TYR A 148 -5.64 14.34 -22.04
CA TYR A 148 -4.60 13.42 -22.51
C TYR A 148 -4.08 13.75 -23.92
N GLY A 149 -4.92 14.36 -24.77
CA GLY A 149 -4.47 14.94 -26.05
C GLY A 149 -3.39 16.00 -25.87
N ALA A 150 -3.52 16.88 -24.88
CA ALA A 150 -2.51 17.90 -24.58
C ALA A 150 -1.19 17.28 -24.09
N ILE A 151 -1.25 16.25 -23.23
CA ILE A 151 -0.07 15.50 -22.77
C ILE A 151 0.63 14.81 -23.97
N THR A 152 -0.16 14.20 -24.85
CA THR A 152 0.34 13.54 -26.07
C THR A 152 1.08 14.52 -26.98
N ASP A 153 0.49 15.68 -27.26
CA ASP A 153 1.10 16.72 -28.09
C ASP A 153 2.35 17.31 -27.42
N GLY A 154 2.30 17.54 -26.10
CA GLY A 154 3.43 18.00 -25.31
C GLY A 154 4.62 17.04 -25.34
N LEU A 155 4.38 15.74 -25.18
CA LEU A 155 5.40 14.70 -25.30
C LEU A 155 6.06 14.69 -26.69
N ARG A 156 5.25 14.76 -27.74
CA ARG A 156 5.75 14.79 -29.13
C ARG A 156 6.59 16.03 -29.41
N ASP A 157 6.14 17.22 -29.01
CA ASP A 157 6.90 18.46 -29.19
C ASP A 157 8.22 18.44 -28.42
N LEU A 158 8.18 18.03 -27.14
CA LEU A 158 9.37 17.95 -26.30
C LEU A 158 10.40 16.97 -26.87
N CYS A 159 9.97 15.79 -27.33
CA CYS A 159 10.86 14.82 -27.96
C CYS A 159 11.45 15.34 -29.28
N ALA A 160 10.64 16.04 -30.08
CA ALA A 160 11.12 16.63 -31.33
C ALA A 160 12.15 17.76 -31.10
N ARG A 161 12.00 18.55 -30.03
CA ARG A 161 12.91 19.67 -29.73
C ARG A 161 14.14 19.28 -28.92
N LEU A 162 13.99 18.38 -27.95
CA LEU A 162 15.03 18.04 -26.97
C LEU A 162 15.68 16.68 -27.25
N GLY A 163 15.00 15.79 -27.97
CA GLY A 163 15.38 14.38 -28.13
C GLY A 163 14.79 13.50 -27.03
N GLU A 164 14.48 12.25 -27.36
CA GLU A 164 13.87 11.29 -26.42
C GLU A 164 14.73 11.03 -25.19
N GLU A 165 16.06 10.95 -25.34
CA GLU A 165 16.99 10.75 -24.22
C GLU A 165 16.98 11.90 -23.21
N GLU A 166 16.58 13.11 -23.61
CA GLU A 166 16.43 14.26 -22.70
C GLU A 166 15.10 14.25 -21.97
N VAL A 167 14.04 13.76 -22.62
CA VAL A 167 12.70 13.69 -22.05
C VAL A 167 12.59 12.49 -21.11
N PHE A 168 13.01 11.31 -21.55
CA PHE A 168 12.89 10.04 -20.82
C PHE A 168 14.13 9.73 -19.97
N ARG A 169 14.44 10.62 -19.03
CA ARG A 169 15.58 10.50 -18.09
C ARG A 169 15.22 9.82 -16.76
N GLY A 170 14.04 9.23 -16.69
CA GLY A 170 13.51 8.54 -15.53
C GLY A 170 14.31 7.32 -15.10
N ASP A 171 14.15 6.94 -13.84
CA ASP A 171 14.70 5.70 -13.32
C ASP A 171 13.78 4.52 -13.67
N VAL A 172 14.23 3.66 -14.58
CA VAL A 172 13.48 2.47 -15.03
C VAL A 172 13.16 1.52 -13.88
N ALA A 173 13.95 1.53 -12.79
CA ALA A 173 13.66 0.70 -11.61
C ALA A 173 12.36 1.10 -10.88
N ARG A 174 11.78 2.26 -11.22
CA ARG A 174 10.51 2.74 -10.66
C ARG A 174 9.27 2.38 -11.47
N GLN A 175 9.45 1.79 -12.64
CA GLN A 175 8.34 1.34 -13.46
C GLN A 175 7.61 0.17 -12.79
N VAL A 176 6.29 0.25 -12.75
CA VAL A 176 5.43 -0.90 -12.47
C VAL A 176 5.34 -1.77 -13.73
N ARG A 177 5.33 -3.09 -13.55
CA ARG A 177 5.35 -4.09 -14.63
C ARG A 177 4.24 -5.12 -14.40
N ASP A 178 3.83 -5.84 -15.45
CA ASP A 178 2.75 -6.85 -15.41
C ASP A 178 2.88 -7.89 -14.30
N CYS A 179 4.12 -8.30 -13.98
CA CYS A 179 4.36 -9.26 -12.91
C CYS A 179 3.92 -8.75 -11.51
N HIS A 180 3.78 -7.43 -11.35
CA HIS A 180 3.40 -6.77 -10.11
C HIS A 180 1.90 -6.41 -10.07
N PHE A 181 1.26 -6.30 -11.23
CA PHE A 181 -0.15 -5.91 -11.38
C PHE A 181 -0.89 -6.96 -12.21
N ARG A 182 -1.38 -8.01 -11.55
CA ARG A 182 -2.15 -9.08 -12.22
C ARG A 182 -3.61 -8.68 -12.31
N HIS A 183 -3.97 -7.97 -13.36
CA HIS A 183 -5.36 -7.70 -13.71
C HIS A 183 -5.63 -8.11 -15.16
N THR A 184 -6.90 -8.31 -15.47
CA THR A 184 -7.41 -8.83 -16.75
C THR A 184 -8.05 -7.74 -17.62
N ALA A 185 -8.20 -6.52 -17.10
CA ALA A 185 -8.97 -5.41 -17.68
C ALA A 185 -8.05 -4.38 -18.37
N GLY A 186 -7.20 -4.82 -19.30
CA GLY A 186 -6.31 -3.92 -20.04
C GLY A 186 -4.82 -4.25 -19.98
N ARG A 187 -4.04 -3.47 -20.72
CA ARG A 187 -2.61 -3.67 -20.94
C ARG A 187 -1.77 -2.67 -20.14
N LEU A 188 -1.03 -3.20 -19.17
CA LEU A 188 -0.01 -2.41 -18.49
C LEU A 188 1.23 -2.22 -19.39
N VAL A 189 1.73 -1.00 -19.46
CA VAL A 189 2.87 -0.62 -20.31
C VAL A 189 4.00 -0.07 -19.44
N GLU A 190 5.18 -0.68 -19.55
CA GLU A 190 6.43 -0.10 -19.05
C GLU A 190 6.87 1.02 -19.99
N VAL A 191 7.00 2.24 -19.46
CA VAL A 191 7.31 3.43 -20.26
C VAL A 191 8.80 3.74 -20.18
N VAL A 192 9.48 3.64 -21.32
CA VAL A 192 10.93 3.88 -21.44
C VAL A 192 11.32 4.82 -22.59
N ASN A 193 10.37 5.12 -23.48
CA ASN A 193 10.56 5.97 -24.66
C ASN A 193 9.22 6.53 -25.16
N LEU A 194 9.27 7.37 -26.20
CA LEU A 194 8.06 8.00 -26.75
C LEU A 194 7.04 6.98 -27.24
N ALA A 195 7.48 5.90 -27.90
CA ALA A 195 6.57 4.90 -28.45
C ALA A 195 5.77 4.21 -27.33
N SER A 196 6.44 3.76 -26.27
CA SER A 196 5.80 3.17 -25.10
C SER A 196 4.91 4.16 -24.34
N ALA A 197 5.29 5.44 -24.29
CA ALA A 197 4.48 6.49 -23.67
C ALA A 197 3.16 6.72 -24.43
N LEU A 198 3.22 6.75 -25.76
CA LEU A 198 2.04 6.88 -26.61
C LEU A 198 1.13 5.66 -26.46
N THR A 199 1.66 4.44 -26.42
CA THR A 199 0.85 3.24 -26.17
C THR A 199 0.17 3.28 -24.80
N ALA A 200 0.84 3.77 -23.76
CA ALA A 200 0.22 3.93 -22.43
C ALA A 200 -0.91 4.96 -22.43
N LEU A 201 -0.76 6.06 -23.19
CA LEU A 201 -1.79 7.10 -23.31
C LEU A 201 -2.98 6.65 -24.17
N GLU A 202 -2.71 5.89 -25.24
CA GLU A 202 -3.75 5.27 -26.08
C GLU A 202 -4.63 4.35 -25.23
N GLU A 203 -4.02 3.47 -24.43
CA GLU A 203 -4.76 2.57 -23.52
C GLU A 203 -5.73 3.32 -22.59
N ILE A 204 -5.26 4.39 -21.93
CA ILE A 204 -6.09 5.20 -21.01
C ILE A 204 -7.28 5.83 -21.74
N VAL A 205 -7.03 6.41 -22.91
CA VAL A 205 -8.07 7.11 -23.68
C VAL A 205 -9.07 6.11 -24.28
N ASP A 206 -8.59 4.97 -24.76
CA ASP A 206 -9.43 3.96 -25.40
C ASP A 206 -10.39 3.30 -24.40
N GLN A 207 -9.96 3.04 -23.16
CA GLN A 207 -10.83 2.52 -22.09
C GLN A 207 -11.87 3.54 -21.61
N GLY A 208 -11.49 4.82 -21.47
CA GLY A 208 -12.43 5.87 -21.06
C GLY A 208 -13.44 6.24 -22.16
N GLU A 209 -12.96 6.53 -23.38
CA GLU A 209 -13.75 7.15 -24.46
C GLU A 209 -14.02 6.25 -25.68
N GLY A 210 -13.25 5.17 -25.87
CA GLY A 210 -13.32 4.21 -27.00
C GLY A 210 -12.22 4.36 -28.05
N LEU A 211 -11.88 3.26 -28.75
CA LEU A 211 -10.76 3.11 -29.72
C LEU A 211 -10.68 4.18 -30.82
N LEU A 212 -11.83 4.64 -31.29
CA LEU A 212 -11.96 5.60 -32.38
C LEU A 212 -13.10 6.54 -32.04
N ARG A 213 -12.87 7.87 -32.16
CA ARG A 213 -13.89 8.89 -31.90
C ARG A 213 -15.17 8.59 -32.70
N GLY A 214 -16.20 8.07 -32.03
CA GLY A 214 -17.47 7.66 -32.65
C GLY A 214 -17.79 6.16 -32.62
N GLU A 215 -16.90 5.33 -32.07
CA GLU A 215 -17.17 3.92 -31.73
C GLU A 215 -17.53 3.77 -30.24
N VAL A 216 -18.19 2.67 -29.90
CA VAL A 216 -18.55 2.35 -28.50
C VAL A 216 -17.55 1.40 -27.83
N TRP A 217 -16.70 0.74 -28.61
CA TRP A 217 -15.81 -0.34 -28.17
C TRP A 217 -14.45 0.21 -27.77
N ASP A 218 -13.87 -0.34 -26.71
CA ASP A 218 -12.53 -0.01 -26.20
C ASP A 218 -11.44 -0.96 -26.75
N GLY A 219 -11.83 -2.03 -27.45
CA GLY A 219 -10.92 -2.98 -28.09
C GLY A 219 -10.47 -4.13 -27.22
N ASP A 220 -10.84 -4.09 -25.94
CA ASP A 220 -10.60 -5.16 -24.99
C ASP A 220 -11.73 -6.19 -25.03
N ARG A 221 -11.45 -7.33 -24.41
CA ARG A 221 -12.44 -8.39 -24.18
C ARG A 221 -12.90 -8.32 -22.74
N ASP A 222 -14.20 -8.52 -22.54
CA ASP A 222 -14.77 -8.54 -21.20
C ASP A 222 -14.05 -9.56 -20.31
N VAL A 223 -13.62 -9.08 -19.15
CA VAL A 223 -12.87 -9.85 -18.15
C VAL A 223 -13.63 -11.08 -17.64
N HIS A 224 -14.94 -10.97 -17.55
CA HIS A 224 -15.84 -11.98 -17.02
C HIS A 224 -16.41 -12.88 -18.12
N ASP A 225 -16.47 -12.40 -19.37
CA ASP A 225 -16.86 -13.16 -20.56
C ASP A 225 -15.96 -12.86 -21.78
N PRO A 226 -14.88 -13.64 -21.99
CA PRO A 226 -13.93 -13.41 -23.09
C PRO A 226 -14.49 -13.55 -24.51
N GLU A 227 -15.77 -13.92 -24.66
CA GLU A 227 -16.49 -13.95 -25.94
C GLU A 227 -17.19 -12.62 -26.26
N LEU A 228 -17.31 -11.71 -25.28
CA LEU A 228 -17.87 -10.37 -25.43
C LEU A 228 -16.76 -9.33 -25.64
N ASP A 229 -16.97 -8.44 -26.61
CA ASP A 229 -16.15 -7.22 -26.73
C ASP A 229 -16.58 -6.23 -25.65
N GLU A 230 -15.63 -5.47 -25.12
CA GLU A 230 -15.90 -4.49 -24.08
C GLU A 230 -16.15 -3.10 -24.66
N VAL A 231 -17.04 -2.35 -24.02
CA VAL A 231 -17.39 -0.97 -24.42
C VAL A 231 -16.71 0.01 -23.47
N ALA A 232 -16.33 1.19 -23.94
CA ALA A 232 -15.69 2.19 -23.10
C ALA A 232 -16.58 2.63 -21.93
N HIS A 233 -15.98 3.19 -20.87
CA HIS A 233 -16.63 3.47 -19.58
C HIS A 233 -17.96 4.21 -19.72
N TYR A 234 -18.00 5.27 -20.53
CA TYR A 234 -19.21 6.03 -20.82
C TYR A 234 -20.38 5.13 -21.24
N TYR A 235 -20.10 4.20 -22.15
CA TYR A 235 -21.11 3.32 -22.71
C TYR A 235 -21.52 2.26 -21.70
N ARG A 236 -20.63 1.74 -20.84
CA ARG A 236 -21.01 0.84 -19.75
C ARG A 236 -21.96 1.50 -18.76
N PHE A 237 -21.70 2.75 -18.37
CA PHE A 237 -22.63 3.50 -17.52
C PHE A 237 -23.95 3.81 -18.23
N ARG A 238 -23.92 4.02 -19.54
CA ARG A 238 -25.13 4.20 -20.36
C ARG A 238 -25.97 2.93 -20.40
N GLU A 239 -25.36 1.74 -20.46
CA GLU A 239 -26.08 0.46 -20.39
C GLU A 239 -26.85 0.32 -19.09
N LEU A 240 -26.23 0.67 -17.95
CA LEU A 240 -26.89 0.66 -16.64
C LEU A 240 -28.00 1.70 -16.54
N SER A 241 -27.79 2.89 -17.10
CA SER A 241 -28.79 3.97 -17.11
C SER A 241 -30.03 3.62 -17.95
N VAL A 242 -29.83 2.97 -19.11
CA VAL A 242 -30.90 2.56 -20.02
C VAL A 242 -31.50 1.20 -19.64
N GLY A 243 -30.76 0.37 -18.91
CA GLY A 243 -31.12 -1.00 -18.56
C GLY A 243 -30.98 -1.99 -19.73
N ARG A 244 -29.99 -1.80 -20.61
CA ARG A 244 -29.76 -2.63 -21.79
C ARG A 244 -28.31 -2.58 -22.26
N ARG A 245 -27.76 -3.72 -22.68
CA ARG A 245 -26.40 -3.84 -23.24
C ARG A 245 -26.28 -3.33 -24.67
N HIS A 246 -25.09 -2.87 -25.06
CA HIS A 246 -24.73 -2.70 -26.46
C HIS A 246 -24.49 -4.06 -27.11
N ARG A 247 -24.61 -4.10 -28.44
CA ARG A 247 -24.20 -5.23 -29.27
C ARG A 247 -23.46 -4.73 -30.49
N ARG A 248 -22.66 -5.60 -31.13
CA ARG A 248 -21.93 -5.26 -32.36
C ARG A 248 -22.86 -4.60 -33.39
N GLY A 249 -22.44 -3.44 -33.89
CA GLY A 249 -23.21 -2.60 -34.82
C GLY A 249 -23.97 -1.44 -34.16
N ASP A 250 -24.08 -1.42 -32.84
CA ASP A 250 -24.53 -0.22 -32.12
C ASP A 250 -23.49 0.90 -32.25
N THR A 251 -23.98 2.14 -32.23
CA THR A 251 -23.21 3.37 -32.35
C THR A 251 -23.57 4.31 -31.20
N PRO A 252 -22.77 5.35 -30.93
CA PRO A 252 -23.10 6.33 -29.90
C PRO A 252 -24.49 6.97 -30.12
N ARG A 253 -24.92 7.10 -31.38
CA ARG A 253 -26.24 7.66 -31.73
C ARG A 253 -27.39 6.68 -31.57
N SER A 254 -27.21 5.41 -31.95
CA SER A 254 -28.27 4.41 -31.80
C SER A 254 -28.52 4.05 -30.34
N GLY A 255 -27.46 4.09 -29.51
CA GLY A 255 -27.50 3.56 -28.16
C GLY A 255 -27.59 2.04 -28.11
N PRO A 256 -27.75 1.45 -26.91
CA PRO A 256 -27.73 0.01 -26.70
C PRO A 256 -29.01 -0.65 -27.22
N THR A 257 -28.86 -1.65 -28.10
CA THR A 257 -29.99 -2.45 -28.64
C THR A 257 -29.90 -3.95 -28.31
N GLY A 258 -28.93 -4.34 -27.50
CA GLY A 258 -28.67 -5.71 -27.06
C GLY A 258 -29.60 -6.20 -25.94
N GLU A 259 -29.10 -7.12 -25.12
CA GLU A 259 -29.88 -7.80 -24.08
C GLU A 259 -30.30 -6.86 -22.93
N PRO A 260 -31.45 -7.10 -22.28
CA PRO A 260 -31.84 -6.35 -21.09
C PRO A 260 -30.81 -6.49 -19.96
N LEU A 261 -30.52 -5.38 -19.29
CA LEU A 261 -29.61 -5.29 -18.15
C LEU A 261 -30.39 -4.75 -16.94
N PRO A 262 -31.19 -5.59 -16.25
CA PRO A 262 -32.06 -5.10 -15.19
C PRO A 262 -31.25 -4.62 -13.98
N VAL A 263 -31.71 -3.51 -13.39
CA VAL A 263 -31.15 -2.92 -12.18
C VAL A 263 -32.26 -2.77 -11.14
N ASP A 264 -32.07 -3.37 -9.98
CA ASP A 264 -32.94 -3.28 -8.83
C ASP A 264 -32.51 -2.14 -7.91
N PHE A 265 -33.01 -0.94 -8.19
CA PHE A 265 -32.77 0.25 -7.38
C PHE A 265 -33.34 0.16 -5.95
N ALA A 266 -34.38 -0.68 -5.73
CA ALA A 266 -34.92 -0.89 -4.39
C ALA A 266 -34.00 -1.77 -3.52
N GLY A 267 -32.97 -2.38 -4.11
CA GLY A 267 -31.93 -3.13 -3.41
C GLY A 267 -30.68 -2.35 -3.05
N VAL A 268 -30.61 -1.08 -3.42
CA VAL A 268 -29.47 -0.23 -3.08
C VAL A 268 -29.60 0.27 -1.64
N ARG A 269 -28.48 0.24 -0.91
CA ARG A 269 -28.40 0.79 0.45
C ARG A 269 -28.53 2.32 0.39
N PRO A 270 -29.41 2.94 1.20
CA PRO A 270 -29.70 4.38 1.11
C PRO A 270 -28.64 5.22 1.83
N MET A 271 -27.38 5.13 1.38
CA MET A 271 -26.28 5.90 1.95
C MET A 271 -26.57 7.41 1.86
N ARG A 272 -26.29 8.13 2.95
CA ARG A 272 -26.34 9.59 2.99
C ARG A 272 -25.47 10.19 1.88
N ARG A 273 -25.99 11.22 1.23
CA ARG A 273 -25.21 12.05 0.28
C ARG A 273 -24.09 12.78 1.01
N ASN A 274 -22.88 12.78 0.44
CA ASN A 274 -21.72 13.56 0.89
C ASN A 274 -21.53 13.50 2.43
N PRO A 275 -21.40 12.29 3.02
CA PRO A 275 -21.28 12.15 4.46
C PRO A 275 -20.00 12.84 4.96
N ARG A 276 -20.06 13.47 6.14
CA ARG A 276 -18.93 14.19 6.75
C ARG A 276 -18.65 13.68 8.16
N LEU A 277 -17.39 13.70 8.57
CA LEU A 277 -17.02 13.41 9.96
C LEU A 277 -17.70 14.35 10.97
N GLU A 278 -17.96 15.58 10.55
CA GLU A 278 -18.59 16.65 11.34
C GLU A 278 -20.07 16.39 11.64
N ASP A 279 -20.72 15.52 10.85
CA ASP A 279 -22.14 15.17 11.03
C ASP A 279 -22.36 14.45 12.38
N HIS A 280 -21.29 13.90 12.97
CA HIS A 280 -21.32 13.09 14.17
C HIS A 280 -20.29 13.57 15.22
N ALA A 281 -20.70 13.64 16.49
CA ALA A 281 -19.80 14.02 17.59
C ALA A 281 -18.70 12.96 17.84
N PRO A 282 -17.52 13.34 18.36
CA PRO A 282 -16.50 12.39 18.77
C PRO A 282 -17.05 11.33 19.74
N GLY A 283 -16.69 10.06 19.54
CA GLY A 283 -17.22 8.93 20.30
C GLY A 283 -18.50 8.31 19.74
N ASN A 284 -19.14 8.92 18.74
CA ASN A 284 -20.22 8.28 17.98
C ASN A 284 -19.65 7.09 17.19
N PRO A 285 -20.30 5.90 17.19
CA PRO A 285 -19.85 4.73 16.44
C PRO A 285 -19.65 4.96 14.94
N ILE A 286 -20.52 5.76 14.29
CA ILE A 286 -20.41 6.10 12.86
C ILE A 286 -19.11 6.88 12.62
N ARG A 287 -18.85 7.91 13.43
CA ARG A 287 -17.63 8.70 13.33
C ARG A 287 -16.38 7.84 13.53
N ALA A 288 -16.39 6.96 14.53
CA ALA A 288 -15.27 6.06 14.78
C ALA A 288 -14.97 5.17 13.56
N ALA A 289 -16.01 4.60 12.94
CA ALA A 289 -15.88 3.79 11.72
C ALA A 289 -15.42 4.63 10.50
N GLN A 290 -15.90 5.86 10.35
CA GLN A 290 -15.44 6.77 9.29
C GLN A 290 -13.96 7.17 9.48
N GLU A 291 -13.54 7.47 10.71
CA GLU A 291 -12.14 7.78 10.99
C GLU A 291 -11.22 6.57 10.72
N GLU A 292 -11.68 5.35 11.03
CA GLU A 292 -10.95 4.11 10.69
C GLU A 292 -10.85 3.89 9.18
N PHE A 293 -11.95 4.09 8.45
CA PHE A 293 -11.97 4.04 6.99
C PHE A 293 -10.98 5.05 6.40
N ASN A 294 -11.01 6.30 6.85
CA ASN A 294 -10.13 7.36 6.34
C ASN A 294 -8.64 7.08 6.63
N ARG A 295 -8.31 6.55 7.81
CA ARG A 295 -6.95 6.08 8.12
C ARG A 295 -6.52 4.97 7.17
N THR A 296 -7.40 4.02 6.89
CA THR A 296 -7.14 2.88 6.00
C THR A 296 -6.96 3.37 4.56
N TYR A 297 -7.79 4.30 4.09
CA TYR A 297 -7.75 4.84 2.74
C TYR A 297 -6.46 5.64 2.49
N CYS A 298 -6.07 6.51 3.43
CA CYS A 298 -4.79 7.22 3.30
C CYS A 298 -3.59 6.27 3.39
N THR A 299 -3.70 5.17 4.15
CA THR A 299 -2.66 4.13 4.17
C THR A 299 -2.55 3.41 2.82
N LEU A 300 -3.68 3.15 2.15
CA LEU A 300 -3.71 2.66 0.78
C LEU A 300 -3.01 3.63 -0.16
N LEU A 301 -3.35 4.93 -0.14
CA LEU A 301 -2.71 5.94 -0.99
C LEU A 301 -1.20 5.99 -0.81
N ARG A 302 -0.71 5.92 0.43
CA ARG A 302 0.73 5.86 0.71
C ARG A 302 1.39 4.60 0.15
N LEU A 303 0.73 3.44 0.26
CA LEU A 303 1.27 2.21 -0.32
C LEU A 303 1.30 2.26 -1.84
N LEU A 304 0.26 2.82 -2.47
CA LEU A 304 0.23 3.06 -3.91
C LEU A 304 1.34 4.03 -4.33
N GLU A 305 1.54 5.13 -3.60
CA GLU A 305 2.65 6.07 -3.85
C GLU A 305 4.01 5.38 -3.83
N LYS A 306 4.28 4.55 -2.81
CA LYS A 306 5.56 3.81 -2.77
C LYS A 306 5.64 2.76 -3.84
N ALA A 307 4.54 2.06 -4.13
CA ALA A 307 4.48 1.09 -5.23
C ALA A 307 4.80 1.74 -6.58
N PHE A 308 4.26 2.93 -6.79
CA PHE A 308 4.39 3.71 -8.00
C PHE A 308 5.72 4.49 -8.05
N ASP A 309 6.51 4.60 -6.99
CA ASP A 309 7.81 5.31 -6.96
C ASP A 309 8.96 4.39 -6.49
N GLY A 310 9.02 3.16 -7.03
CA GLY A 310 10.19 2.27 -6.85
C GLY A 310 10.03 1.09 -5.89
N SER A 311 8.83 0.84 -5.36
CA SER A 311 8.54 -0.33 -4.53
C SER A 311 7.36 -1.18 -5.02
N PRO A 312 7.33 -1.62 -6.30
CA PRO A 312 6.14 -2.24 -6.91
C PRO A 312 5.68 -3.53 -6.23
N ARG A 313 6.53 -4.22 -5.45
CA ARG A 313 6.11 -5.40 -4.65
C ARG A 313 5.15 -5.05 -3.50
N LEU A 314 4.89 -3.76 -3.26
CA LEU A 314 3.85 -3.32 -2.33
C LEU A 314 2.43 -3.39 -2.92
N LEU A 315 2.26 -3.56 -4.24
CA LEU A 315 0.92 -3.63 -4.87
C LEU A 315 0.02 -4.72 -4.27
N PRO A 316 0.47 -5.98 -4.08
CA PRO A 316 -0.37 -6.99 -3.43
C PRO A 316 -0.78 -6.62 -1.99
N VAL A 317 0.05 -5.85 -1.28
CA VAL A 317 -0.28 -5.35 0.07
C VAL A 317 -1.33 -4.24 -0.02
N ALA A 318 -1.20 -3.33 -0.99
CA ALA A 318 -2.19 -2.29 -1.28
C ALA A 318 -3.55 -2.91 -1.66
N THR A 319 -3.57 -3.91 -2.54
CA THR A 319 -4.78 -4.66 -2.90
C THR A 319 -5.42 -5.30 -1.67
N GLY A 320 -4.63 -5.83 -0.74
CA GLY A 320 -5.13 -6.34 0.54
C GLY A 320 -5.91 -5.29 1.36
N LEU A 321 -5.46 -4.02 1.35
CA LEU A 321 -6.19 -2.91 1.99
C LEU A 321 -7.48 -2.55 1.26
N MET A 322 -7.56 -2.72 -0.06
CA MET A 322 -8.80 -2.48 -0.80
C MET A 322 -9.93 -3.42 -0.34
N TYR A 323 -9.62 -4.69 -0.03
CA TYR A 323 -10.61 -5.60 0.57
C TYR A 323 -11.05 -5.17 1.96
N ARG A 324 -10.12 -4.65 2.78
CA ARG A 324 -10.49 -4.09 4.10
C ARG A 324 -11.39 -2.86 3.94
N LEU A 325 -11.07 -1.95 3.03
CA LEU A 325 -11.88 -0.76 2.75
C LEU A 325 -13.29 -1.14 2.32
N ARG A 326 -13.43 -2.16 1.49
CA ARG A 326 -14.72 -2.73 1.14
C ARG A 326 -15.51 -3.16 2.38
N THR A 327 -14.92 -3.97 3.26
CA THR A 327 -15.58 -4.42 4.49
C THR A 327 -15.98 -3.24 5.39
N GLN A 328 -15.10 -2.25 5.54
CA GLN A 328 -15.38 -1.04 6.34
C GLN A 328 -16.51 -0.19 5.72
N ALA A 329 -16.54 -0.05 4.40
CA ALA A 329 -17.60 0.67 3.70
C ALA A 329 -18.95 -0.07 3.73
N GLU A 330 -18.96 -1.39 3.55
CA GLU A 330 -20.16 -2.22 3.70
C GLU A 330 -20.71 -2.14 5.15
N ALA A 331 -19.83 -2.11 6.16
CA ALA A 331 -20.21 -1.88 7.54
C ALA A 331 -20.84 -0.49 7.72
N LEU A 332 -20.19 0.58 7.24
CA LEU A 332 -20.70 1.95 7.30
C LEU A 332 -22.08 2.08 6.64
N THR A 333 -22.24 1.56 5.43
CA THR A 333 -23.52 1.60 4.68
C THR A 333 -24.61 0.69 5.27
N SER A 334 -24.28 -0.08 6.30
CA SER A 334 -25.25 -0.82 7.14
C SER A 334 -25.67 -0.07 8.40
N MET A 335 -24.94 0.98 8.81
CA MET A 335 -25.24 1.73 10.03
C MET A 335 -26.37 2.74 9.78
N PRO A 336 -27.48 2.70 10.54
CA PRO A 336 -28.54 3.70 10.42
C PRO A 336 -28.03 5.10 10.79
N ASP A 337 -28.29 6.09 9.94
CA ASP A 337 -27.97 7.50 10.14
C ASP A 337 -29.18 8.37 9.82
N GLY A 338 -30.20 8.30 10.66
CA GLY A 338 -31.51 8.92 10.46
C GLY A 338 -32.63 7.92 10.17
N GLU A 339 -33.80 8.40 9.76
CA GLU A 339 -34.99 7.57 9.56
C GLU A 339 -34.95 6.73 8.27
N HIS A 340 -34.29 7.24 7.23
CA HIS A 340 -34.28 6.64 5.89
C HIS A 340 -32.91 6.57 5.23
N THR A 341 -31.85 6.89 5.96
CA THR A 341 -30.48 6.94 5.44
C THR A 341 -29.52 6.10 6.26
N THR A 342 -28.47 5.61 5.62
CA THR A 342 -27.35 4.95 6.28
C THR A 342 -26.08 5.80 6.19
N ALA A 343 -25.13 5.54 7.08
CA ALA A 343 -23.84 6.20 7.04
C ALA A 343 -23.04 5.81 5.79
N GLY A 344 -21.97 6.55 5.50
CA GLY A 344 -21.11 6.28 4.36
C GLY A 344 -19.67 6.74 4.58
N PRO A 345 -18.74 6.31 3.72
CA PRO A 345 -17.34 6.74 3.79
C PRO A 345 -17.18 8.21 3.41
N THR A 346 -16.25 8.92 4.05
CA THR A 346 -16.07 10.38 3.84
C THR A 346 -14.83 10.73 3.01
N PHE A 347 -13.83 9.84 2.99
CA PHE A 347 -12.55 10.01 2.29
C PHE A 347 -11.76 11.25 2.76
N ASP A 348 -11.88 11.62 4.03
CA ASP A 348 -11.11 12.74 4.58
C ASP A 348 -9.62 12.39 4.71
N TYR A 349 -8.74 13.32 4.37
CA TYR A 349 -7.30 13.12 4.52
C TYR A 349 -6.90 13.03 6.00
N VAL A 350 -6.15 11.98 6.34
CA VAL A 350 -5.53 11.81 7.66
C VAL A 350 -4.03 11.90 7.51
N PRO A 351 -3.32 12.85 8.12
CA PRO A 351 -1.88 13.01 7.90
C PRO A 351 -1.04 11.88 8.52
N PRO A 352 0.18 11.61 8.01
CA PRO A 352 1.03 10.49 8.43
C PRO A 352 1.27 10.41 9.94
N GLU A 353 1.42 11.53 10.64
CA GLU A 353 1.67 11.57 12.09
C GLU A 353 0.53 10.96 12.91
N ARG A 354 -0.70 11.01 12.36
CA ARG A 354 -1.90 10.43 12.97
C ARG A 354 -2.16 8.99 12.56
N ARG A 355 -1.38 8.43 11.64
CA ARG A 355 -1.50 7.05 11.14
C ARG A 355 -0.34 6.16 11.59
N ASP A 356 0.88 6.70 11.58
CA ASP A 356 2.12 5.92 11.65
C ASP A 356 3.00 6.25 12.87
N GLY A 357 2.58 7.21 13.70
CA GLY A 357 3.39 7.75 14.78
C GLY A 357 4.39 8.83 14.31
N PRO A 358 5.45 9.11 15.08
CA PRO A 358 6.39 10.18 14.75
C PRO A 358 7.10 9.96 13.41
N VAL A 359 6.95 10.91 12.47
CA VAL A 359 7.48 10.81 11.09
C VAL A 359 8.99 11.12 11.01
N GLY A 360 9.62 11.52 12.11
CA GLY A 360 11.03 11.97 12.16
C GLY A 360 12.07 10.88 11.85
N ASP A 361 11.71 9.60 11.95
CA ASP A 361 12.66 8.50 11.80
C ASP A 361 12.77 8.06 10.33
N ARG A 362 13.88 8.42 9.68
CA ARG A 362 14.16 8.06 8.27
C ARG A 362 14.17 6.55 8.05
N ARG A 363 14.69 5.79 9.03
CA ARG A 363 14.76 4.32 9.04
C ARG A 363 13.86 3.80 10.15
N ARG A 364 12.85 3.03 9.80
CA ARG A 364 11.83 2.56 10.74
C ARG A 364 11.10 1.34 10.18
N ILE A 365 10.40 0.65 11.07
CA ILE A 365 9.46 -0.41 10.73
C ILE A 365 8.08 0.03 11.20
N THR A 366 7.07 -0.04 10.33
CA THR A 366 5.67 0.19 10.71
C THR A 366 4.90 -1.10 10.59
N VAL A 367 4.13 -1.44 11.62
CA VAL A 367 3.22 -2.58 11.61
C VAL A 367 1.92 -2.15 10.94
N LEU A 368 1.52 -2.83 9.86
CA LEU A 368 0.19 -2.65 9.29
C LEU A 368 -0.81 -3.50 10.07
N ALA A 369 -1.96 -2.93 10.48
CA ALA A 369 -3.03 -3.66 11.16
C ALA A 369 -3.43 -4.92 10.35
N ASP A 370 -3.43 -6.10 10.98
CA ASP A 370 -3.56 -7.44 10.33
C ASP A 370 -2.77 -7.62 9.03
N GLY A 371 -1.67 -6.88 8.88
CA GLY A 371 -0.85 -6.86 7.69
C GLY A 371 0.62 -7.15 7.97
N PRO A 372 1.49 -6.89 6.99
CA PRO A 372 2.93 -7.09 7.10
C PRO A 372 3.62 -6.03 7.96
N TYR A 373 4.93 -6.20 8.13
CA TYR A 373 5.84 -5.13 8.55
C TYR A 373 6.31 -4.35 7.32
N LEU A 374 6.09 -3.04 7.29
CA LEU A 374 6.65 -2.14 6.27
C LEU A 374 7.98 -1.60 6.77
N VAL A 375 9.05 -1.80 6.01
CA VAL A 375 10.39 -1.33 6.36
C VAL A 375 10.77 -0.15 5.47
N PHE A 376 11.18 0.96 6.08
CA PHE A 376 11.51 2.21 5.41
C PHE A 376 12.98 2.58 5.58
N GLY A 377 13.55 3.29 4.58
CA GLY A 377 14.85 3.96 4.69
C GLY A 377 16.05 3.10 4.32
N ASP A 378 15.88 2.14 3.42
CA ASP A 378 16.96 1.25 2.93
C ASP A 378 17.64 0.49 4.07
N VAL A 379 16.86 0.00 5.05
CA VAL A 379 17.39 -0.86 6.12
C VAL A 379 17.82 -2.18 5.47
N PRO A 380 19.09 -2.62 5.62
CA PRO A 380 19.56 -3.85 5.00
C PRO A 380 18.78 -5.07 5.52
N LEU A 381 18.35 -5.93 4.59
CA LEU A 381 17.78 -7.24 4.88
C LEU A 381 18.80 -8.34 4.59
N ARG A 382 18.96 -9.31 5.48
CA ARG A 382 19.87 -10.45 5.32
C ARG A 382 19.35 -11.71 5.99
N ARG A 383 19.94 -12.86 5.69
CA ARG A 383 19.69 -14.10 6.45
C ARG A 383 20.76 -14.33 7.52
N LYS A 384 20.36 -14.89 8.65
CA LYS A 384 21.28 -15.39 9.68
C LYS A 384 20.87 -16.80 10.08
N THR A 385 21.82 -17.74 9.99
CA THR A 385 21.60 -19.14 10.34
C THR A 385 22.34 -19.46 11.64
N LYS A 386 21.69 -20.17 12.56
CA LYS A 386 22.30 -20.59 13.82
C LYS A 386 23.29 -21.71 13.55
N ILE A 387 24.51 -21.57 14.05
CA ILE A 387 25.53 -22.62 14.03
C ILE A 387 25.49 -23.33 15.38
N VAL A 388 25.39 -24.64 15.31
CA VAL A 388 25.34 -25.53 16.48
C VAL A 388 26.53 -26.48 16.48
N SER A 389 26.93 -26.93 17.67
CA SER A 389 27.95 -27.96 17.83
C SER A 389 27.45 -29.31 17.28
N PRO A 390 28.26 -30.04 16.48
CA PRO A 390 27.87 -31.34 15.96
C PRO A 390 27.77 -32.43 17.05
N GLU A 391 28.43 -32.24 18.20
CA GLU A 391 28.52 -33.27 19.24
C GLU A 391 27.29 -33.29 20.16
N ASN A 392 26.70 -32.13 20.42
CA ASN A 392 25.69 -31.94 21.46
C ASN A 392 24.62 -30.90 21.11
N ASN A 393 24.62 -30.38 19.88
CA ASN A 393 23.65 -29.41 19.36
C ASN A 393 23.62 -28.05 20.10
N ASP A 394 24.70 -27.69 20.79
CA ASP A 394 24.76 -26.42 21.49
C ASP A 394 24.88 -25.23 20.55
N ALA A 395 24.16 -24.16 20.84
CA ALA A 395 24.20 -22.93 20.04
C ALA A 395 25.56 -22.22 20.20
N LEU A 396 26.32 -22.11 19.11
CA LEU A 396 27.66 -21.52 19.08
C LEU A 396 27.65 -20.07 18.62
N THR A 397 27.09 -19.79 17.44
CA THR A 397 27.04 -18.42 16.90
C THR A 397 25.97 -18.24 15.82
N TRP A 398 25.79 -17.01 15.32
CA TRP A 398 24.99 -16.69 14.14
C TRP A 398 25.89 -16.49 12.92
N LYS A 399 25.75 -17.35 11.90
CA LYS A 399 26.39 -17.13 10.61
C LYS A 399 25.59 -16.12 9.80
N THR A 400 26.23 -15.02 9.42
CA THR A 400 25.60 -13.98 8.58
C THR A 400 25.74 -14.34 7.11
N GLY A 401 24.62 -14.43 6.41
CA GLY A 401 24.57 -14.60 4.95
C GLY A 401 24.67 -13.28 4.20
N ALA A 402 24.60 -13.36 2.87
CA ALA A 402 24.53 -12.18 2.02
C ALA A 402 23.25 -11.36 2.25
N ASN A 403 23.28 -10.09 1.85
CA ASN A 403 22.09 -9.25 1.84
C ASN A 403 21.08 -9.80 0.82
N LEU A 404 19.80 -9.77 1.20
CA LEU A 404 18.70 -10.03 0.29
C LEU A 404 18.40 -8.74 -0.50
N PRO A 405 18.11 -8.84 -1.81
CA PRO A 405 17.75 -7.67 -2.61
C PRO A 405 16.40 -7.11 -2.12
N THR A 406 16.35 -5.79 -1.94
CA THR A 406 15.17 -5.06 -1.45
C THR A 406 14.92 -3.81 -2.29
N GLU A 407 13.65 -3.43 -2.38
CA GLU A 407 13.22 -2.11 -2.83
C GLU A 407 13.41 -1.08 -1.69
N PRO A 408 13.36 0.24 -1.96
CA PRO A 408 13.59 1.28 -0.94
C PRO A 408 12.65 1.19 0.26
N VAL A 409 11.40 0.81 -0.01
CA VAL A 409 10.41 0.37 0.97
C VAL A 409 10.01 -1.05 0.63
N TYR A 410 9.97 -1.94 1.61
CA TYR A 410 9.60 -3.34 1.37
C TYR A 410 8.74 -3.89 2.51
N ALA A 411 7.92 -4.90 2.20
CA ALA A 411 7.02 -5.53 3.15
C ALA A 411 7.52 -6.93 3.56
N LEU A 412 7.63 -7.19 4.87
CA LEU A 412 7.97 -8.50 5.42
C LEU A 412 6.72 -9.22 5.95
N CYS A 413 6.60 -10.51 5.63
CA CYS A 413 5.48 -11.34 6.04
C CYS A 413 5.42 -11.45 7.57
N ARG A 414 4.24 -11.13 8.12
CA ARG A 414 3.92 -11.31 9.55
C ARG A 414 3.02 -12.51 9.82
N CYS A 415 2.18 -12.88 8.85
CA CYS A 415 1.17 -13.91 8.98
C CYS A 415 1.68 -15.35 8.88
N GLY A 416 2.91 -15.58 8.40
CA GLY A 416 3.44 -16.93 8.19
C GLY A 416 2.91 -17.68 6.96
N HIS A 417 2.01 -17.08 6.16
CA HIS A 417 1.38 -17.75 5.01
C HIS A 417 1.85 -17.29 3.63
N SER A 418 2.68 -16.24 3.54
CA SER A 418 3.16 -15.75 2.24
C SER A 418 3.92 -16.82 1.46
N LYS A 419 3.75 -16.89 0.14
CA LYS A 419 4.53 -17.77 -0.74
C LYS A 419 5.89 -17.15 -1.12
N ALA A 420 6.07 -15.85 -0.86
CA ALA A 420 7.28 -15.10 -1.14
C ALA A 420 8.13 -14.81 0.11
N LYS A 421 8.00 -15.61 1.17
CA LYS A 421 8.74 -15.39 2.43
C LYS A 421 10.24 -15.19 2.17
N PRO A 422 10.88 -14.23 2.86
CA PRO A 422 10.39 -13.48 4.02
C PRO A 422 9.49 -12.29 3.66
N PHE A 423 9.29 -12.00 2.37
CA PHE A 423 8.47 -10.89 1.92
C PHE A 423 6.98 -11.19 2.02
N CYS A 424 6.17 -10.13 2.05
CA CYS A 424 4.71 -10.24 1.97
C CYS A 424 4.26 -10.22 0.51
N ASP A 425 3.31 -11.08 0.17
CA ASP A 425 2.66 -11.19 -1.16
C ASP A 425 1.16 -10.88 -1.09
N GLY A 426 0.69 -10.23 -0.02
CA GLY A 426 -0.73 -9.92 0.17
C GLY A 426 -1.57 -11.06 0.75
N THR A 427 -1.05 -12.28 0.86
CA THR A 427 -1.81 -13.47 1.35
C THR A 427 -2.53 -13.25 2.69
N HIS A 428 -1.98 -12.41 3.56
CA HIS A 428 -2.57 -12.08 4.87
C HIS A 428 -4.04 -11.61 4.79
N ALA A 429 -4.42 -10.91 3.73
CA ALA A 429 -5.78 -10.38 3.54
C ALA A 429 -6.83 -11.47 3.30
N PHE A 430 -6.41 -12.66 2.88
CA PHE A 430 -7.31 -13.76 2.47
C PHE A 430 -7.31 -14.94 3.43
N VAL A 431 -6.34 -15.03 4.34
CA VAL A 431 -6.20 -16.15 5.28
C VAL A 431 -6.79 -15.85 6.66
N GLY A 432 -7.48 -14.72 6.83
CA GLY A 432 -8.06 -14.32 8.11
C GLY A 432 -7.00 -14.09 9.19
N PHE A 433 -5.84 -13.53 8.82
CA PHE A 433 -4.75 -13.30 9.77
C PHE A 433 -5.19 -12.32 10.86
N ASP A 434 -5.09 -12.73 12.13
CA ASP A 434 -5.24 -11.83 13.28
C ASP A 434 -3.87 -11.30 13.71
N GLY A 435 -3.64 -10.02 13.40
CA GLY A 435 -2.41 -9.30 13.70
C GLY A 435 -2.47 -8.49 14.99
N SER A 436 -3.47 -8.70 15.84
CA SER A 436 -3.66 -7.99 17.12
C SER A 436 -2.37 -7.96 17.94
N GLU A 437 -1.98 -6.77 18.36
CA GLU A 437 -0.69 -6.52 19.00
C GLU A 437 -0.84 -6.54 20.53
N ASN A 438 -0.30 -7.57 21.17
CA ASN A 438 -0.38 -7.79 22.62
C ASN A 438 1.01 -7.77 23.31
N ALA A 439 2.04 -7.22 22.66
CA ALA A 439 3.36 -7.09 23.25
C ALA A 439 3.33 -6.28 24.56
N VAL A 440 4.15 -6.69 25.52
CA VAL A 440 4.35 -5.97 26.78
C VAL A 440 4.97 -4.60 26.49
N LEU A 441 4.36 -3.54 27.04
CA LEU A 441 4.78 -2.16 26.83
C LEU A 441 5.60 -1.59 28.00
N THR A 442 5.65 -2.32 29.11
CA THR A 442 6.47 -1.96 30.27
C THR A 442 7.95 -1.96 29.86
N PRO A 443 8.71 -0.89 30.16
CA PRO A 443 10.12 -0.80 29.78
C PRO A 443 10.97 -1.96 30.29
N TYR A 444 12.01 -2.33 29.54
CA TYR A 444 12.93 -3.41 29.91
C TYR A 444 13.49 -3.24 31.33
N ARG A 445 13.84 -2.00 31.71
CA ARG A 445 14.39 -1.66 33.03
C ARG A 445 13.48 -2.05 34.19
N GLU A 446 12.17 -2.05 33.99
CA GLU A 446 11.19 -2.36 35.03
C GLU A 446 10.87 -3.87 35.12
N LEU A 447 10.99 -4.60 33.99
CA LEU A 447 10.74 -6.04 33.95
C LEU A 447 11.98 -6.89 34.25
N ARG A 448 13.18 -6.29 34.26
CA ARG A 448 14.43 -7.04 34.37
C ARG A 448 14.55 -7.71 35.75
N HIS A 449 14.87 -9.00 35.72
CA HIS A 449 15.42 -9.71 36.86
C HIS A 449 16.94 -9.59 36.82
N VAL A 450 17.52 -9.12 37.91
CA VAL A 450 18.96 -8.91 38.06
C VAL A 450 19.56 -10.08 38.85
N HIS A 451 20.65 -10.64 38.34
CA HIS A 451 21.38 -11.74 38.95
C HIS A 451 22.86 -11.36 39.04
N ASP A 452 23.33 -11.12 40.26
CA ASP A 452 24.66 -10.59 40.49
C ASP A 452 25.73 -11.68 40.53
N GLY A 453 26.88 -11.36 39.95
CA GLY A 453 28.16 -12.05 40.11
C GLY A 453 29.25 -11.05 40.51
N ILE A 454 30.50 -11.51 40.59
CA ILE A 454 31.66 -10.68 40.87
C ILE A 454 32.10 -9.98 39.56
N GLY A 455 31.97 -8.64 39.50
CA GLY A 455 32.40 -7.84 38.34
C GLY A 455 31.51 -7.98 37.10
N ILE A 456 30.33 -8.58 37.24
CA ILE A 456 29.28 -8.63 36.22
C ILE A 456 27.93 -8.84 36.89
N SER A 457 26.89 -8.17 36.39
CA SER A 457 25.50 -8.41 36.77
C SER A 457 24.69 -8.79 35.53
N ALA A 458 24.15 -10.00 35.50
CA ALA A 458 23.35 -10.51 34.39
C ALA A 458 21.88 -10.13 34.57
N ARG A 459 21.25 -9.63 33.52
CA ARG A 459 19.88 -9.12 33.54
C ARG A 459 19.01 -9.88 32.56
N ARG A 460 17.78 -10.21 32.96
CA ARG A 460 16.87 -11.02 32.15
C ARG A 460 15.45 -10.49 32.16
N VAL A 461 14.86 -10.34 30.97
CA VAL A 461 13.40 -10.19 30.76
C VAL A 461 12.91 -11.42 30.00
N GLY A 462 12.16 -12.28 30.67
CA GLY A 462 11.78 -13.59 30.15
C GLY A 462 10.80 -13.53 28.98
N GLU A 463 9.94 -12.53 28.99
CA GLU A 463 8.87 -12.24 28.03
C GLU A 463 9.41 -11.97 26.62
N LEU A 464 10.68 -11.59 26.51
CA LEU A 464 11.37 -11.34 25.24
C LEU A 464 12.11 -12.57 24.73
N CYS A 465 12.15 -13.67 25.47
CA CYS A 465 12.94 -14.84 25.09
C CYS A 465 12.33 -15.55 23.88
N ILE A 466 13.08 -15.67 22.78
CA ILE A 466 12.67 -16.49 21.62
C ILE A 466 13.17 -17.94 21.68
N HIS A 467 13.76 -18.35 22.81
CA HIS A 467 14.30 -19.68 23.05
C HIS A 467 15.42 -20.13 22.09
N ALA A 468 16.26 -19.18 21.61
CA ALA A 468 17.41 -19.46 20.75
C ALA A 468 18.55 -20.27 21.43
N ALA A 469 18.49 -20.45 22.74
CA ALA A 469 19.34 -21.33 23.58
C ALA A 469 20.82 -20.96 23.80
N PHE A 470 21.30 -19.80 23.31
CA PHE A 470 22.68 -19.33 23.60
C PHE A 470 23.01 -19.19 25.11
N CYS A 471 22.03 -18.88 25.95
CA CYS A 471 22.24 -18.71 27.40
C CYS A 471 22.34 -20.03 28.19
N VAL A 472 21.92 -21.16 27.60
CA VAL A 472 22.07 -22.48 28.21
C VAL A 472 23.48 -23.00 27.95
N GLY A 473 23.93 -22.90 26.69
CA GLY A 473 25.29 -23.20 26.22
C GLY A 473 25.78 -24.62 26.54
N ALA A 474 27.03 -24.91 26.16
CA ALA A 474 27.60 -26.26 26.20
C ALA A 474 28.08 -26.77 27.56
N THR A 475 28.33 -25.85 28.49
CA THR A 475 28.86 -26.19 29.82
C THR A 475 27.75 -26.25 30.86
N ARG A 476 27.19 -25.10 31.20
CA ARG A 476 26.06 -24.92 32.13
C ARG A 476 25.37 -23.58 31.87
N PRO A 477 24.11 -23.41 32.32
CA PRO A 477 23.36 -22.15 32.14
C PRO A 477 24.04 -20.96 32.81
N ILE A 478 23.86 -19.75 32.26
CA ILE A 478 24.42 -18.50 32.83
C ILE A 478 24.16 -18.37 34.34
N ALA A 479 22.95 -18.71 34.79
CA ALA A 479 22.58 -18.64 36.21
C ALA A 479 23.50 -19.48 37.13
N ARG A 480 24.06 -20.59 36.62
CA ARG A 480 25.02 -21.44 37.35
C ARG A 480 26.47 -20.99 37.16
N MET A 481 26.75 -20.12 36.20
CA MET A 481 28.09 -19.57 35.95
C MET A 481 28.37 -18.34 36.81
N LEU A 482 27.33 -17.62 37.25
CA LEU A 482 27.46 -16.40 38.05
C LEU A 482 28.23 -16.61 39.35
N ASP A 483 28.13 -17.80 39.94
CA ASP A 483 28.84 -18.17 41.18
C ASP A 483 30.38 -18.17 41.01
N ASP A 484 30.88 -18.31 39.77
CA ASP A 484 32.31 -18.47 39.45
C ASP A 484 32.83 -17.29 38.57
N THR A 485 32.23 -16.11 38.72
CA THR A 485 32.56 -14.91 37.94
C THR A 485 33.75 -14.12 38.50
N ASP A 486 34.37 -14.59 39.58
CA ASP A 486 35.71 -14.14 39.95
C ASP A 486 36.73 -14.46 38.84
N ASP A 487 36.55 -15.59 38.15
CA ASP A 487 37.31 -15.97 36.96
C ASP A 487 36.94 -15.08 35.74
N PRO A 488 37.92 -14.34 35.16
CA PRO A 488 37.69 -13.52 33.97
C PRO A 488 37.22 -14.32 32.74
N ASP A 489 37.62 -15.58 32.59
CA ASP A 489 37.23 -16.40 31.44
C ASP A 489 35.74 -16.77 31.52
N VAL A 490 35.23 -17.04 32.73
CA VAL A 490 33.80 -17.26 32.97
C VAL A 490 32.99 -16.00 32.66
N ARG A 491 33.48 -14.82 33.06
CA ARG A 491 32.83 -13.54 32.70
C ARG A 491 32.79 -13.34 31.19
N SER A 492 33.90 -13.61 30.49
CA SER A 492 33.98 -13.47 29.03
C SER A 492 33.01 -14.41 28.31
N ASP A 493 32.87 -15.66 28.76
CA ASP A 493 31.89 -16.62 28.23
C ASP A 493 30.44 -16.13 28.45
N ILE A 494 30.11 -15.63 29.65
CA ILE A 494 28.78 -15.06 29.93
C ILE A 494 28.50 -13.89 28.99
N MET A 495 29.42 -12.93 28.86
CA MET A 495 29.26 -11.78 27.96
C MET A 495 29.03 -12.24 26.52
N GLY A 496 29.86 -13.17 26.01
CA GLY A 496 29.72 -13.74 24.68
C GLY A 496 28.36 -14.40 24.44
N ARG A 497 27.85 -15.19 25.40
CA ARG A 497 26.53 -15.82 25.30
C ARG A 497 25.39 -14.81 25.30
N ILE A 498 25.48 -13.78 26.14
CA ILE A 498 24.50 -12.69 26.20
C ILE A 498 24.51 -11.89 24.89
N ASP A 499 25.67 -11.64 24.30
CA ASP A 499 25.81 -10.91 23.04
C ASP A 499 25.21 -11.67 21.85
N HIS A 500 25.11 -13.00 21.92
CA HIS A 500 24.41 -13.81 20.91
C HIS A 500 22.88 -13.89 21.10
N CYS A 501 22.34 -13.40 22.22
CA CYS A 501 20.89 -13.37 22.47
C CYS A 501 20.20 -12.39 21.48
N PRO A 502 19.41 -12.87 20.50
CA PRO A 502 18.91 -12.01 19.44
C PRO A 502 17.87 -11.00 19.94
N SER A 503 17.01 -11.41 20.87
CA SER A 503 15.92 -10.57 21.36
C SER A 503 16.33 -9.54 22.41
N GLY A 504 17.59 -9.58 22.88
CA GLY A 504 18.01 -8.79 24.03
C GLY A 504 17.26 -9.15 25.32
N SER A 505 16.70 -10.37 25.40
CA SER A 505 16.12 -10.90 26.65
C SER A 505 17.18 -10.87 27.76
N TYR A 506 18.42 -11.22 27.44
CA TYR A 506 19.56 -11.02 28.30
C TYR A 506 20.35 -9.75 27.94
N THR A 507 20.77 -9.03 28.98
CA THR A 507 21.79 -7.96 28.94
C THR A 507 22.71 -8.14 30.16
N TYR A 508 23.81 -7.39 30.24
CA TYR A 508 24.66 -7.38 31.43
C TYR A 508 25.08 -5.95 31.78
N ALA A 509 25.62 -5.76 32.98
CA ALA A 509 26.30 -4.55 33.38
C ALA A 509 27.50 -4.91 34.29
N VAL A 510 28.33 -3.92 34.63
CA VAL A 510 29.46 -4.15 35.56
C VAL A 510 28.93 -4.32 36.98
N GLU A 511 28.12 -3.37 37.44
CA GLU A 511 27.46 -3.41 38.74
C GLU A 511 25.93 -3.48 38.64
N HIS A 512 25.26 -3.76 39.76
CA HIS A 512 23.82 -4.00 39.84
C HIS A 512 22.98 -2.86 39.24
N ASP A 513 23.32 -1.61 39.58
CA ASP A 513 22.54 -0.41 39.22
C ASP A 513 23.03 0.31 37.96
N ASP A 514 24.13 -0.16 37.36
CA ASP A 514 24.71 0.45 36.16
C ASP A 514 23.77 0.41 34.95
N GLU A 515 24.05 1.21 33.92
CA GLU A 515 23.34 1.07 32.64
C GLU A 515 23.70 -0.26 31.96
N SER A 516 22.73 -0.83 31.23
CA SER A 516 22.96 -2.10 30.53
C SER A 516 23.98 -1.90 29.42
N ILE A 517 24.97 -2.79 29.38
CA ILE A 517 25.90 -2.95 28.27
C ILE A 517 25.23 -3.86 27.25
N GLU A 518 25.10 -3.37 26.02
CA GLU A 518 24.66 -4.13 24.87
C GLU A 518 25.70 -4.03 23.75
N VAL A 519 25.82 -5.10 22.97
CA VAL A 519 26.69 -5.14 21.79
C VAL A 519 26.29 -4.08 20.77
N ASP A 520 27.27 -3.33 20.28
CA ASP A 520 27.06 -2.41 19.17
C ASP A 520 26.87 -3.20 17.86
N VAL A 521 25.71 -3.04 17.22
CA VAL A 521 25.33 -3.75 16.01
C VAL A 521 24.74 -2.78 14.99
N PRO A 522 25.10 -2.91 13.70
CA PRO A 522 24.61 -1.98 12.68
C PRO A 522 23.11 -2.15 12.46
N GLN A 523 22.47 -1.07 12.00
CA GLN A 523 21.07 -1.08 11.58
C GLN A 523 20.82 -2.11 10.48
N ALA A 524 19.93 -3.06 10.75
CA ALA A 524 19.49 -4.07 9.79
C ALA A 524 18.34 -4.92 10.33
N VAL A 525 17.67 -5.61 9.41
CA VAL A 525 16.77 -6.72 9.72
C VAL A 525 17.42 -8.03 9.26
N SER A 526 17.52 -9.01 10.15
CA SER A 526 18.01 -10.35 9.80
C SER A 526 16.89 -11.37 9.93
N VAL A 527 16.61 -12.12 8.87
CA VAL A 527 15.71 -13.27 8.89
C VAL A 527 16.44 -14.43 9.55
N LEU A 528 15.96 -14.86 10.71
CA LEU A 528 16.59 -15.93 11.46
C LEU A 528 16.14 -17.31 10.97
N GLU A 529 17.12 -18.20 10.86
CA GLU A 529 16.97 -19.63 10.66
C GLU A 529 17.76 -20.34 11.77
N GLU A 530 17.08 -21.22 12.49
CA GLU A 530 17.68 -22.03 13.55
C GLU A 530 18.12 -23.39 13.00
N GLU A 531 18.55 -24.31 13.87
CA GLU A 531 18.95 -25.66 13.50
C GLU A 531 17.85 -26.39 12.71
N ASP A 532 18.27 -27.35 11.90
CA ASP A 532 17.38 -28.20 11.08
C ASP A 532 16.45 -27.41 10.14
N GLY A 533 16.85 -26.21 9.71
CA GLY A 533 16.09 -25.35 8.80
C GLY A 533 14.83 -24.76 9.42
N LEU A 534 14.78 -24.65 10.75
CA LEU A 534 13.64 -24.06 11.45
C LEU A 534 13.58 -22.55 11.22
N ALA A 535 12.49 -22.06 10.64
CA ALA A 535 12.28 -20.63 10.44
C ALA A 535 11.98 -19.95 11.80
N SER A 536 12.70 -18.88 12.11
CA SER A 536 12.64 -18.17 13.41
C SER A 536 12.13 -16.73 13.28
N ALA A 537 12.53 -15.81 14.14
CA ALA A 537 12.06 -14.42 14.16
C ALA A 537 12.69 -13.52 13.07
N LEU A 538 12.19 -12.29 12.93
CA LEU A 538 12.93 -11.20 12.30
C LEU A 538 13.76 -10.49 13.38
N TRP A 539 15.08 -10.51 13.27
CA TRP A 539 16.00 -9.86 14.21
C TRP A 539 16.32 -8.44 13.74
N VAL A 540 15.72 -7.46 14.41
CA VAL A 540 15.92 -6.03 14.15
C VAL A 540 17.06 -5.54 15.05
N THR A 541 18.03 -4.85 14.45
CA THR A 541 19.29 -4.43 15.12
C THR A 541 19.59 -2.96 14.85
N GLY A 542 20.42 -2.34 15.69
CA GLY A 542 20.92 -0.97 15.53
C GLY A 542 19.92 0.12 15.90
N GLY A 543 18.97 -0.19 16.79
CA GLY A 543 17.99 0.79 17.26
C GLY A 543 17.00 1.25 16.19
N VAL A 544 16.66 0.40 15.21
CA VAL A 544 15.59 0.70 14.24
C VAL A 544 14.24 0.70 14.99
N PRO A 545 13.53 1.84 15.04
CA PRO A 545 12.25 1.93 15.74
C PRO A 545 11.17 1.10 15.04
N VAL A 546 10.25 0.56 15.85
CA VAL A 546 9.10 -0.23 15.39
C VAL A 546 7.82 0.45 15.87
N HIS A 547 7.03 0.97 14.94
CA HIS A 547 5.76 1.64 15.22
C HIS A 547 4.61 0.64 15.08
N ARG A 548 3.83 0.50 16.14
CA ARG A 548 2.66 -0.38 16.22
C ARG A 548 1.49 0.18 15.41
N ALA A 549 0.61 -0.69 14.93
CA ALA A 549 -0.59 -0.30 14.21
C ALA A 549 -1.61 0.40 15.14
N ASP A 550 -1.61 0.06 16.43
CA ASP A 550 -2.44 0.72 17.45
C ASP A 550 -1.89 2.08 17.95
N GLY A 551 -0.77 2.54 17.37
CA GLY A 551 -0.14 3.82 17.72
C GLY A 551 0.53 3.86 19.09
N LYS A 552 0.52 2.76 19.87
CA LYS A 552 1.19 2.72 21.18
C LYS A 552 2.71 2.66 21.00
N PRO A 553 3.49 3.28 21.90
CA PRO A 553 4.94 3.25 21.81
C PRO A 553 5.46 1.84 22.11
N LEU A 554 6.39 1.36 21.27
CA LEU A 554 7.22 0.19 21.58
C LEU A 554 8.64 0.69 21.88
N GLU A 555 9.23 0.21 22.97
CA GLU A 555 10.59 0.61 23.37
C GLU A 555 11.59 0.31 22.23
N THR A 556 12.33 1.34 21.79
CA THR A 556 13.39 1.17 20.80
C THR A 556 14.65 0.68 21.49
N ARG A 557 15.15 -0.46 21.05
CA ARG A 557 16.30 -1.16 21.66
C ARG A 557 17.37 -1.45 20.61
N THR A 558 18.60 -1.66 21.07
CA THR A 558 19.73 -2.05 20.21
C THR A 558 19.42 -3.30 19.39
N ARG A 559 18.63 -4.22 19.96
CA ARG A 559 18.13 -5.42 19.29
C ARG A 559 16.75 -5.83 19.78
N THR A 560 15.90 -6.28 18.87
CA THR A 560 14.59 -6.87 19.18
C THR A 560 14.22 -7.93 18.14
N THR A 561 13.26 -8.79 18.46
CA THR A 561 12.81 -9.87 17.57
C THR A 561 11.32 -9.76 17.29
N LEU A 562 10.94 -9.65 16.02
CA LEU A 562 9.56 -9.58 15.57
C LEU A 562 9.05 -10.95 15.11
N CYS A 563 7.77 -11.24 15.39
CA CYS A 563 7.12 -12.48 15.01
C CYS A 563 6.83 -12.49 13.50
N ARG A 564 7.26 -13.54 12.80
CA ARG A 564 6.91 -13.75 11.38
C ARG A 564 6.14 -15.04 11.09
N CYS A 565 5.83 -15.81 12.13
CA CYS A 565 5.05 -17.05 12.02
C CYS A 565 3.53 -16.83 12.19
N GLY A 566 3.09 -15.63 12.59
CA GLY A 566 1.68 -15.34 12.84
C GLY A 566 1.11 -15.83 14.18
N HIS A 567 1.83 -16.65 14.95
CA HIS A 567 1.29 -17.33 16.14
C HIS A 567 1.80 -16.83 17.50
N SER A 568 2.68 -15.83 17.54
CA SER A 568 3.11 -15.24 18.83
C SER A 568 1.91 -14.71 19.61
N ALA A 569 1.89 -14.96 20.91
CA ALA A 569 0.93 -14.32 21.82
C ALA A 569 1.35 -12.87 22.11
N GLY A 570 2.64 -12.55 22.02
CA GLY A 570 3.22 -11.22 22.28
C GLY A 570 3.43 -10.36 21.03
N LYS A 571 2.63 -10.50 19.96
CA LYS A 571 2.79 -9.70 18.71
C LYS A 571 2.88 -8.19 19.01
N PRO A 572 3.70 -7.42 18.28
CA PRO A 572 4.51 -7.82 17.14
C PRO A 572 5.80 -8.56 17.52
N LEU A 573 6.12 -8.72 18.80
CA LEU A 573 7.32 -9.42 19.26
C LEU A 573 7.20 -10.93 19.08
N CYS A 574 8.32 -11.60 18.87
CA CYS A 574 8.41 -13.05 18.89
C CYS A 574 8.55 -13.56 20.33
N ASP A 575 7.78 -14.59 20.68
CA ASP A 575 7.79 -15.27 21.99
C ASP A 575 8.35 -16.71 21.90
N GLY A 576 8.97 -17.06 20.77
CA GLY A 576 9.48 -18.41 20.51
C GLY A 576 8.43 -19.43 20.07
N THR A 577 7.17 -19.04 19.87
CA THR A 577 6.11 -19.96 19.40
C THR A 577 6.45 -20.64 18.07
N HIS A 578 7.26 -20.01 17.21
CA HIS A 578 7.74 -20.60 15.95
C HIS A 578 8.42 -21.97 16.16
N ARG A 579 9.14 -22.17 17.26
CA ARG A 579 9.77 -23.46 17.62
C ARG A 579 8.72 -24.52 17.93
N ARG A 580 7.71 -24.17 18.73
CA ARG A 580 6.66 -25.10 19.17
C ARG A 580 5.81 -25.61 18.01
N ILE A 581 5.56 -24.74 17.02
CA ILE A 581 4.75 -25.09 15.84
C ILE A 581 5.60 -25.62 14.67
N GLY A 582 6.91 -25.70 14.82
CA GLY A 582 7.81 -26.15 13.75
C GLY A 582 7.73 -25.27 12.50
N PHE A 583 7.69 -23.95 12.65
CA PHE A 583 7.53 -23.02 11.53
C PHE A 583 8.66 -23.16 10.50
N ARG A 584 8.30 -23.21 9.21
CA ARG A 584 9.23 -23.31 8.07
C ARG A 584 8.81 -22.33 6.96
N GLU A 585 9.77 -21.89 6.15
CA GLU A 585 9.47 -21.01 5.02
C GLU A 585 8.98 -21.77 3.79
N GLU A 586 9.56 -22.93 3.52
CA GLU A 586 9.13 -23.90 2.50
C GLU A 586 8.46 -25.11 3.18
N PRO A 587 7.44 -25.73 2.57
CA PRO A 587 7.02 -27.06 3.01
C PRO A 587 8.21 -28.01 2.84
N ALA A 588 8.53 -28.77 3.87
CA ALA A 588 9.54 -29.83 3.77
C ALA A 588 9.20 -30.68 2.54
N THR A 589 10.11 -30.76 1.57
CA THR A 589 9.99 -31.69 0.45
C THR A 589 9.83 -33.08 1.03
N THR A 590 8.61 -33.63 1.00
CA THR A 590 8.40 -35.04 1.26
C THR A 590 9.01 -35.79 0.09
N ASP A 591 10.15 -36.40 0.37
CA ASP A 591 10.80 -37.39 -0.46
C ASP A 591 9.86 -38.61 -0.55
N GLU A 592 8.93 -38.59 -1.51
CA GLU A 592 8.19 -39.78 -1.93
C GLU A 592 8.58 -40.12 -3.36
N GLY A 593 9.77 -40.70 -3.47
CA GLY A 593 10.03 -41.67 -4.51
C GLY A 593 9.15 -42.89 -4.27
N THR A 594 8.04 -43.01 -5.00
CA THR A 594 7.54 -44.31 -5.45
C THR A 594 6.73 -44.15 -6.73
N THR A 595 7.37 -44.39 -7.87
CA THR A 595 6.71 -44.85 -9.11
C THR A 595 6.29 -46.32 -8.91
N PRO A 596 5.33 -46.89 -9.67
CA PRO A 596 4.92 -46.54 -11.04
C PRO A 596 3.53 -45.92 -11.21
#